data_AF-A0A7J6HES6-F1
#
_entry.id   AF-A0A7J6HES6-F1
#
_cell.length_a   1.000
_cell.length_b   1.000
_cell.length_c   1.000
_cell.angle_alpha   90.00
_cell.angle_beta   90.00
_cell.angle_gamma   90.00
#
_symmetry.space_group_name_H-M   'P 1'
#
loop_
_entity.id
_entity.type
_entity.pdbx_description
1 polymer ?
#
loop_
_entity_poly.entity_id
_entity_poly.type
_entity_poly.pdbx_seq_one_letter_code
_entity_poly.pdbx_strand_id
1 'polypeptide(L)'
;MNRVVVLVSLIIASILTLSSSNVTTNNKHSHFVLVHGAGHGAWCWYKVATLLQSTGHKVTAIDLTASGINPIQVTQVNGSLLDYAKPLTDFMASLPSAAAAEKVVLVGHSLGGLSISLAMERFPHKISAAVFVTALMPSPNLTYSQIFEEDLVLGLSLVRPYDTFSNKELLNKQLKLTKEKYGSVRRVFIVCDQDHTIEESLQRWKIERNPPHQVMIINGTDHMNLIIIVVIMSTVLPSNNDENTKIISSSHFVLVHGAGHGAWCWYKVANLLQSTGHKVTTIDLTASGINPIQVTQVNGSLLDYAKPLMDFMASLPSSEAAEEVVLVGHSLGGLSISLAMESFPHKISAAIEYHDLYAILMEWVSFEIQNTRRFGSPMDSTFIYGQGPNNPPTAVLFGPNLLASKFYQLSPPEDLVLALTLLRPYDQFSNEELLSEQLKLTKEKYGSVRRVFIVCDQDYVIEESMQRWMIEKNPPHEVMVINQTDHM
;
A
#
# COMPACT_ATOMS: atom_id res chain seq x y z
N MET A 1 12.31 -3.23 -0.30
CA MET A 1 11.60 -3.78 -1.49
C MET A 1 11.63 -5.31 -1.56
N ASN A 2 12.77 -5.99 -1.41
CA ASN A 2 12.81 -7.48 -1.28
C ASN A 2 12.08 -8.05 -0.04
N ARG A 3 11.79 -7.24 0.99
CA ARG A 3 11.29 -7.69 2.30
C ARG A 3 9.79 -8.02 2.34
N VAL A 4 8.96 -7.26 1.62
CA VAL A 4 7.50 -7.53 1.51
C VAL A 4 7.24 -8.78 0.66
N VAL A 5 8.09 -9.02 -0.34
CA VAL A 5 8.06 -10.25 -1.15
C VAL A 5 8.45 -11.45 -0.31
N VAL A 6 9.44 -11.33 0.59
CA VAL A 6 9.80 -12.40 1.54
C VAL A 6 8.67 -12.65 2.54
N LEU A 7 8.02 -11.61 3.09
CA LEU A 7 6.86 -11.77 3.99
C LEU A 7 5.73 -12.56 3.34
N VAL A 8 5.32 -12.18 2.13
CA VAL A 8 4.26 -12.91 1.42
C VAL A 8 4.73 -14.26 0.91
N SER A 9 6.00 -14.41 0.50
CA SER A 9 6.55 -15.73 0.15
C SER A 9 6.65 -16.65 1.36
N LEU A 10 6.84 -16.10 2.57
CA LEU A 10 6.88 -16.84 3.83
C LEU A 10 5.46 -17.22 4.28
N ILE A 11 4.51 -16.28 4.26
CA ILE A 11 3.07 -16.55 4.51
C ILE A 11 2.54 -17.59 3.51
N ILE A 12 2.90 -17.45 2.23
CA ILE A 12 2.56 -18.42 1.18
C ILE A 12 3.33 -19.73 1.40
N ALA A 13 4.60 -19.74 1.82
CA ALA A 13 5.37 -20.97 2.05
C ALA A 13 4.88 -21.78 3.27
N SER A 14 4.40 -21.13 4.33
CA SER A 14 3.77 -21.80 5.47
C SER A 14 2.34 -22.28 5.17
N ILE A 15 1.72 -21.76 4.10
CA ILE A 15 0.46 -22.27 3.52
C ILE A 15 0.73 -23.37 2.47
N LEU A 16 1.84 -23.31 1.72
CA LEU A 16 2.20 -24.19 0.60
C LEU A 16 2.98 -25.46 0.99
N THR A 17 3.19 -25.75 2.28
CA THR A 17 3.56 -27.13 2.70
C THR A 17 2.45 -28.14 2.44
N LEU A 18 1.28 -27.69 1.96
CA LEU A 18 0.29 -28.47 1.23
C LEU A 18 0.42 -28.19 -0.28
N SER A 19 0.80 -29.21 -1.05
CA SER A 19 0.81 -29.28 -2.53
C SER A 19 2.17 -28.99 -3.21
N SER A 20 3.01 -30.03 -3.26
CA SER A 20 4.18 -30.09 -4.14
C SER A 20 3.80 -29.96 -5.63
N SER A 21 4.41 -29.02 -6.34
CA SER A 21 4.90 -29.18 -7.73
C SER A 21 5.48 -27.87 -8.28
N ASN A 22 6.77 -27.90 -8.63
CA ASN A 22 7.50 -26.85 -9.32
C ASN A 22 6.89 -26.56 -10.70
N VAL A 23 6.57 -25.30 -10.98
CA VAL A 23 6.32 -24.80 -12.35
C VAL A 23 7.06 -23.48 -12.52
N THR A 24 8.08 -23.47 -13.36
CA THR A 24 8.78 -22.26 -13.81
C THR A 24 8.02 -21.66 -15.00
N THR A 25 7.31 -20.54 -14.79
CA THR A 25 6.74 -19.76 -15.89
C THR A 25 7.81 -18.83 -16.46
N ASN A 26 8.06 -18.94 -17.75
CA ASN A 26 9.05 -18.15 -18.48
C ASN A 26 8.44 -16.77 -18.82
N ASN A 27 8.18 -15.94 -17.81
CA ASN A 27 7.59 -14.61 -17.99
C ASN A 27 8.65 -13.62 -18.52
N LYS A 28 8.33 -12.94 -19.61
CA LYS A 28 9.22 -11.97 -20.25
C LYS A 28 9.38 -10.74 -19.34
N HIS A 29 10.52 -10.63 -18.66
CA HIS A 29 10.89 -9.46 -17.88
C HIS A 29 10.82 -8.21 -18.76
N SER A 30 10.16 -7.16 -18.26
CA SER A 30 9.97 -5.88 -18.95
C SER A 30 10.30 -4.76 -17.99
N HIS A 31 10.78 -3.62 -18.50
CA HIS A 31 11.05 -2.43 -17.71
C HIS A 31 9.94 -1.37 -17.89
N PHE A 32 9.15 -1.14 -16.85
CA PHE A 32 8.12 -0.10 -16.80
C PHE A 32 8.68 1.22 -16.25
N VAL A 33 8.34 2.32 -16.92
CA VAL A 33 8.67 3.68 -16.49
C VAL A 33 7.36 4.43 -16.24
N LEU A 34 7.11 4.78 -14.98
CA LEU A 34 5.83 5.31 -14.51
C LEU A 34 5.94 6.81 -14.24
N VAL A 35 5.05 7.60 -14.85
CA VAL A 35 5.05 9.06 -14.83
C VAL A 35 3.73 9.57 -14.27
N HIS A 36 3.79 10.29 -13.15
CA HIS A 36 2.62 10.76 -12.40
C HIS A 36 1.88 11.92 -13.07
N GLY A 37 0.65 12.17 -12.61
CA GLY A 37 -0.21 13.28 -13.03
C GLY A 37 0.04 14.60 -12.27
N ALA A 38 -0.83 15.59 -12.49
CA ALA A 38 -0.75 16.91 -11.87
C ALA A 38 -0.82 16.83 -10.34
N GLY A 39 0.02 17.58 -9.64
CA GLY A 39 0.03 17.67 -8.16
C GLY A 39 0.42 16.39 -7.41
N HIS A 40 0.96 15.38 -8.11
CA HIS A 40 1.44 14.11 -7.55
C HIS A 40 2.98 14.02 -7.59
N GLY A 41 3.52 12.89 -7.16
CA GLY A 41 4.90 12.47 -7.36
C GLY A 41 4.96 10.97 -7.71
N ALA A 42 6.15 10.42 -7.88
CA ALA A 42 6.41 9.00 -8.12
C ALA A 42 5.68 8.09 -7.11
N TRP A 43 5.50 8.59 -5.88
CA TRP A 43 4.76 7.91 -4.82
C TRP A 43 3.37 7.47 -5.24
N CYS A 44 2.64 8.16 -6.15
CA CYS A 44 1.28 7.74 -6.52
C CYS A 44 1.26 6.36 -7.20
N TRP A 45 2.39 5.94 -7.76
CA TRP A 45 2.56 4.65 -8.39
C TRP A 45 2.96 3.53 -7.43
N TYR A 46 3.12 3.78 -6.13
CA TYR A 46 3.71 2.80 -5.21
C TYR A 46 2.99 1.43 -5.27
N LYS A 47 1.65 1.41 -5.38
CA LYS A 47 0.87 0.16 -5.47
C LYS A 47 1.18 -0.59 -6.77
N VAL A 48 1.16 0.13 -7.88
CA VAL A 48 1.44 -0.39 -9.23
C VAL A 48 2.88 -0.88 -9.33
N ALA A 49 3.83 -0.09 -8.84
CA ALA A 49 5.25 -0.44 -8.85
C ALA A 49 5.52 -1.69 -8.03
N THR A 50 4.94 -1.78 -6.83
CA THR A 50 5.08 -2.95 -5.95
C THR A 50 4.57 -4.22 -6.64
N LEU A 51 3.41 -4.15 -7.28
CA LEU A 51 2.80 -5.31 -7.94
C LEU A 51 3.56 -5.72 -9.21
N LEU A 52 3.96 -4.77 -10.06
CA LEU A 52 4.78 -5.08 -11.24
C LEU A 52 6.15 -5.66 -10.85
N GLN A 53 6.73 -5.20 -9.75
CA GLN A 53 7.98 -5.75 -9.23
C GLN A 53 7.79 -7.16 -8.66
N SER A 54 6.67 -7.46 -7.98
CA SER A 54 6.40 -8.79 -7.45
C SER A 54 6.18 -9.84 -8.54
N THR A 55 5.72 -9.43 -9.74
CA THR A 55 5.63 -10.29 -10.92
C THR A 55 6.93 -10.39 -11.73
N GLY A 56 8.02 -9.80 -11.25
CA GLY A 56 9.36 -9.90 -11.82
C GLY A 56 9.73 -8.79 -12.81
N HIS A 57 8.88 -7.78 -13.03
CA HIS A 57 9.23 -6.67 -13.91
C HIS A 57 10.13 -5.64 -13.22
N LYS A 58 10.97 -4.97 -14.00
CA LYS A 58 11.72 -3.81 -13.51
C LYS A 58 10.81 -2.59 -13.56
N VAL A 59 10.81 -1.77 -12.51
CA VAL A 59 9.96 -0.57 -12.46
C VAL A 59 10.77 0.64 -12.03
N THR A 60 10.58 1.75 -12.72
CA THR A 60 11.12 3.06 -12.35
C THR A 60 9.98 4.07 -12.34
N ALA A 61 9.60 4.56 -11.16
CA ALA A 61 8.68 5.69 -11.04
C ALA A 61 9.50 6.99 -10.97
N ILE A 62 9.13 7.99 -11.76
CA ILE A 62 9.89 9.25 -11.90
C ILE A 62 9.12 10.38 -11.23
N ASP A 63 9.78 11.09 -10.30
CA ASP A 63 9.36 12.42 -9.86
C ASP A 63 9.74 13.45 -10.92
N LEU A 64 8.74 14.11 -11.50
CA LEU A 64 8.95 15.24 -12.41
C LEU A 64 9.49 16.46 -11.64
N THR A 65 9.99 17.47 -12.34
CA THR A 65 10.52 18.67 -11.69
C THR A 65 9.42 19.33 -10.83
N ALA A 66 9.80 19.80 -9.64
CA ALA A 66 8.87 20.37 -8.66
C ALA A 66 7.75 19.44 -8.17
N SER A 67 7.94 18.13 -8.30
CA SER A 67 6.99 17.10 -7.88
C SER A 67 7.60 16.10 -6.91
N GLY A 68 6.77 15.48 -6.06
CA GLY A 68 7.20 14.51 -5.05
C GLY A 68 8.36 14.99 -4.16
N ILE A 69 9.51 14.30 -4.23
CA ILE A 69 10.72 14.65 -3.46
C ILE A 69 11.68 15.59 -4.21
N ASN A 70 11.32 16.06 -5.41
CA ASN A 70 12.16 16.97 -6.18
C ASN A 70 12.30 18.32 -5.45
N PRO A 71 13.52 18.85 -5.23
CA PRO A 71 13.74 20.05 -4.43
C PRO A 71 13.41 21.37 -5.15
N ILE A 72 13.26 21.34 -6.47
CA ILE A 72 12.96 22.53 -7.29
C ILE A 72 11.54 22.99 -6.97
N GLN A 73 11.33 24.30 -6.79
CA GLN A 73 10.00 24.83 -6.51
C GLN A 73 9.22 25.05 -7.82
N VAL A 74 7.88 24.97 -7.77
CA VAL A 74 7.04 25.14 -8.96
C VAL A 74 7.27 26.48 -9.67
N THR A 75 7.56 27.55 -8.91
CA THR A 75 7.88 28.88 -9.44
C THR A 75 9.18 28.93 -10.24
N GLN A 76 10.04 27.91 -10.11
CA GLN A 76 11.30 27.80 -10.85
C GLN A 76 11.13 27.04 -12.17
N VAL A 77 9.99 26.37 -12.39
CA VAL A 77 9.66 25.66 -13.64
C VAL A 77 9.24 26.63 -14.75
N ASN A 78 8.72 27.80 -14.38
CA ASN A 78 8.41 28.92 -15.28
C ASN A 78 7.57 28.54 -16.52
N GLY A 79 6.60 27.64 -16.37
CA GLY A 79 5.72 27.22 -17.47
C GLY A 79 6.42 26.41 -18.56
N SER A 80 7.63 25.90 -18.36
CA SER A 80 8.32 25.09 -19.36
C SER A 80 8.05 23.60 -19.16
N LEU A 81 7.44 22.97 -20.17
CA LEU A 81 7.28 21.52 -20.20
C LEU A 81 8.62 20.79 -20.26
N LEU A 82 9.61 21.34 -20.96
CA LEU A 82 10.94 20.74 -21.03
C LEU A 82 11.61 20.68 -19.67
N ASP A 83 11.52 21.76 -18.88
CA ASP A 83 12.06 21.80 -17.53
C ASP A 83 11.24 20.90 -16.59
N TYR A 84 9.91 20.88 -16.74
CA TYR A 84 9.03 19.98 -15.99
C TYR A 84 9.35 18.49 -16.23
N ALA A 85 9.52 18.10 -17.50
CA ALA A 85 9.79 16.73 -17.91
C ALA A 85 11.27 16.33 -17.86
N LYS A 86 12.16 17.23 -17.41
CA LYS A 86 13.61 17.02 -17.43
C LYS A 86 14.05 15.70 -16.77
N PRO A 87 13.57 15.32 -15.57
CA PRO A 87 13.97 14.06 -14.94
C PRO A 87 13.64 12.83 -15.79
N LEU A 88 12.48 12.82 -16.46
CA LEU A 88 12.10 11.76 -17.38
C LEU A 88 13.01 11.75 -18.60
N THR A 89 13.29 12.90 -19.21
CA THR A 89 14.14 12.95 -20.41
C THR A 89 15.60 12.58 -20.12
N ASP A 90 16.12 12.96 -18.95
CA ASP A 90 17.48 12.58 -18.50
C ASP A 90 17.55 11.07 -18.28
N PHE A 91 16.54 10.50 -17.62
CA PHE A 91 16.43 9.05 -17.45
C PHE A 91 16.39 8.31 -18.79
N MET A 92 15.53 8.74 -19.72
CA MET A 92 15.43 8.12 -21.05
C MET A 92 16.73 8.27 -21.87
N ALA A 93 17.45 9.38 -21.71
CA ALA A 93 18.75 9.58 -22.34
C ALA A 93 19.80 8.60 -21.78
N SER A 94 19.77 8.33 -20.46
CA SER A 94 20.69 7.40 -19.79
C SER A 94 20.53 5.93 -20.18
N LEU A 95 19.36 5.53 -20.69
CA LEU A 95 19.13 4.15 -21.13
C LEU A 95 20.05 3.77 -22.32
N PRO A 96 20.55 2.53 -22.40
CA PRO A 96 21.42 2.11 -23.50
C PRO A 96 20.75 2.26 -24.88
N SER A 97 21.51 2.71 -25.88
CA SER A 97 21.00 2.93 -27.26
C SER A 97 21.33 1.77 -28.22
N ALA A 98 21.90 0.66 -27.74
CA ALA A 98 22.23 -0.47 -28.59
C ALA A 98 20.96 -1.13 -29.16
N ALA A 99 21.02 -1.65 -30.40
CA ALA A 99 19.86 -2.27 -31.05
C ALA A 99 19.29 -3.49 -30.29
N ALA A 100 20.11 -4.12 -29.43
CA ALA A 100 19.73 -5.23 -28.55
C ALA A 100 19.34 -4.80 -27.13
N ALA A 101 19.34 -3.49 -26.82
CA ALA A 101 18.96 -2.99 -25.51
C ALA A 101 17.45 -3.18 -25.25
N GLU A 102 17.11 -3.52 -24.02
CA GLU A 102 15.72 -3.68 -23.58
C GLU A 102 14.98 -2.33 -23.69
N LYS A 103 13.87 -2.32 -24.43
CA LYS A 103 12.99 -1.16 -24.56
C LYS A 103 12.07 -1.08 -23.36
N VAL A 104 11.72 0.14 -22.96
CA VAL A 104 10.82 0.37 -21.81
C VAL A 104 9.36 0.47 -22.22
N VAL A 105 8.46 0.07 -21.31
CA VAL A 105 7.04 0.41 -21.37
C VAL A 105 6.83 1.72 -20.61
N LEU A 106 6.38 2.75 -21.31
CA LEU A 106 6.23 4.09 -20.74
C LEU A 106 4.77 4.32 -20.35
N VAL A 107 4.52 4.73 -19.11
CA VAL A 107 3.15 4.89 -18.56
C VAL A 107 2.98 6.30 -18.04
N GLY A 108 1.96 7.01 -18.53
CA GLY A 108 1.63 8.36 -18.11
C GLY A 108 0.20 8.43 -17.58
N HIS A 109 0.03 8.95 -16.37
CA HIS A 109 -1.27 9.23 -15.77
C HIS A 109 -1.64 10.71 -15.90
N SER A 110 -2.88 11.03 -16.28
CA SER A 110 -3.40 12.41 -16.30
C SER A 110 -2.45 13.38 -17.05
N LEU A 111 -2.05 14.49 -16.44
CA LEU A 111 -1.07 15.45 -17.00
C LEU A 111 0.26 14.82 -17.42
N GLY A 112 0.68 13.71 -16.78
CA GLY A 112 1.87 12.94 -17.13
C GLY A 112 1.87 12.44 -18.59
N GLY A 113 0.69 12.37 -19.21
CA GLY A 113 0.51 12.16 -20.65
C GLY A 113 1.30 13.12 -21.55
N LEU A 114 1.50 14.38 -21.16
CA LEU A 114 2.32 15.33 -21.91
C LEU A 114 3.81 14.97 -21.87
N SER A 115 4.30 14.64 -20.67
CA SER A 115 5.70 14.27 -20.44
C SER A 115 6.07 12.99 -21.19
N ILE A 116 5.19 11.98 -21.20
CA ILE A 116 5.44 10.76 -21.96
C ILE A 116 5.34 10.99 -23.48
N SER A 117 4.47 11.89 -23.94
CA SER A 117 4.37 12.28 -25.36
C SER A 117 5.65 12.96 -25.85
N LEU A 118 6.25 13.82 -25.01
CA LEU A 118 7.56 14.43 -25.29
C LEU A 118 8.66 13.36 -25.37
N ALA A 119 8.66 12.39 -24.45
CA ALA A 119 9.62 11.29 -24.47
C ALA A 119 9.46 10.39 -25.69
N MET A 120 8.22 10.13 -26.15
CA MET A 120 7.94 9.39 -27.39
C MET A 120 8.52 10.10 -28.61
N GLU A 121 8.40 11.42 -28.69
CA GLU A 121 8.95 12.21 -29.80
C GLU A 121 10.49 12.22 -29.79
N ARG A 122 11.11 12.26 -28.61
CA ARG A 122 12.57 12.34 -28.46
C ARG A 122 13.28 10.99 -28.54
N PHE A 123 12.67 9.94 -28.00
CA PHE A 123 13.29 8.63 -27.79
C PHE A 123 12.45 7.45 -28.33
N PRO A 124 11.87 7.52 -29.55
CA PRO A 124 10.92 6.51 -30.04
C PRO A 124 11.52 5.10 -30.08
N HIS A 125 12.82 4.98 -30.39
CA HIS A 125 13.50 3.69 -30.49
C HIS A 125 13.75 2.99 -29.15
N LYS A 126 13.64 3.70 -28.02
CA LYS A 126 13.84 3.16 -26.67
C LYS A 126 12.53 2.68 -26.01
N ILE A 127 11.39 2.89 -26.67
CA ILE A 127 10.05 2.64 -26.11
C ILE A 127 9.41 1.48 -26.86
N SER A 128 8.91 0.47 -26.15
CA SER A 128 8.18 -0.66 -26.73
C SER A 128 6.69 -0.36 -26.86
N ALA A 129 6.13 0.30 -25.85
CA ALA A 129 4.75 0.77 -25.82
C ALA A 129 4.61 1.99 -24.91
N ALA A 130 3.65 2.85 -25.21
CA ALA A 130 3.20 3.94 -24.35
C ALA A 130 1.75 3.69 -23.89
N VAL A 131 1.51 3.78 -22.60
CA VAL A 131 0.20 3.57 -21.97
C VAL A 131 -0.29 4.89 -21.35
N PHE A 132 -1.44 5.35 -21.82
CA PHE A 132 -2.10 6.56 -21.35
C PHE A 132 -3.23 6.17 -20.40
N VAL A 133 -3.08 6.49 -19.13
CA VAL A 133 -4.04 6.21 -18.06
C VAL A 133 -4.80 7.49 -17.76
N THR A 134 -6.08 7.56 -18.15
CA THR A 134 -6.93 8.76 -17.94
C THR A 134 -6.14 10.06 -18.24
N ALA A 135 -5.33 10.03 -19.31
CA ALA A 135 -4.24 10.97 -19.51
C ALA A 135 -4.50 11.96 -20.63
N LEU A 136 -3.77 13.08 -20.60
CA LEU A 136 -3.68 13.96 -21.77
C LEU A 136 -2.93 13.23 -22.88
N MET A 137 -3.56 13.08 -24.05
CA MET A 137 -2.98 12.36 -25.18
C MET A 137 -2.94 13.27 -26.43
N PRO A 138 -2.07 14.29 -26.43
CA PRO A 138 -1.92 15.19 -27.57
C PRO A 138 -1.47 14.44 -28.83
N SER A 139 -1.72 15.04 -29.99
CA SER A 139 -1.31 14.51 -31.28
C SER A 139 -0.81 15.63 -32.19
N PRO A 140 -0.16 15.32 -33.32
CA PRO A 140 0.20 16.33 -34.32
C PRO A 140 -1.00 17.21 -34.76
N ASN A 141 -2.23 16.70 -34.63
CA ASN A 141 -3.48 17.36 -35.02
C ASN A 141 -4.38 17.76 -33.82
N LEU A 142 -3.96 17.45 -32.59
CA LEU A 142 -4.72 17.73 -31.37
C LEU A 142 -3.79 18.35 -30.33
N THR A 143 -3.85 19.68 -30.21
CA THR A 143 -2.96 20.47 -29.33
C THR A 143 -3.42 20.44 -27.87
N TYR A 144 -2.52 20.75 -26.95
CA TYR A 144 -2.87 20.89 -25.53
C TYR A 144 -3.98 21.91 -25.30
N SER A 145 -3.92 23.07 -25.97
CA SER A 145 -4.91 24.13 -25.83
C SER A 145 -6.33 23.63 -26.13
N GLN A 146 -6.48 22.80 -27.18
CA GLN A 146 -7.77 22.22 -27.55
C GLN A 146 -8.26 21.19 -26.52
N ILE A 147 -7.35 20.45 -25.87
CA ILE A 147 -7.70 19.50 -24.81
C ILE A 147 -8.08 20.22 -23.50
N PHE A 148 -7.41 21.33 -23.19
CA PHE A 148 -7.62 22.09 -21.95
C PHE A 148 -8.89 22.94 -21.98
N GLU A 149 -9.32 23.40 -23.16
CA GLU A 149 -10.56 24.18 -23.34
C GLU A 149 -11.85 23.34 -23.14
N GLU A 150 -11.77 22.01 -23.14
CA GLU A 150 -12.91 21.11 -22.87
C GLU A 150 -13.09 20.76 -21.36
N ASP A 151 -12.73 21.71 -20.49
CA ASP A 151 -13.10 21.83 -19.06
C ASP A 151 -12.57 20.75 -18.08
N LEU A 152 -11.26 20.81 -17.79
CA LEU A 152 -10.61 20.03 -16.71
C LEU A 152 -10.68 20.72 -15.32
N VAL A 153 -11.40 21.85 -15.22
CA VAL A 153 -11.21 22.86 -14.16
C VAL A 153 -11.63 22.38 -12.76
N LEU A 154 -12.64 21.52 -12.65
CA LEU A 154 -13.18 21.12 -11.35
C LEU A 154 -12.28 20.15 -10.56
N GLY A 155 -11.66 19.16 -11.23
CA GLY A 155 -10.84 18.13 -10.58
C GLY A 155 -9.46 18.61 -10.09
N LEU A 156 -9.04 19.80 -10.51
CA LEU A 156 -7.73 20.38 -10.20
C LEU A 156 -7.69 21.12 -8.86
N SER A 157 -8.83 21.25 -8.18
CA SER A 157 -9.02 22.07 -6.98
C SER A 157 -8.51 21.43 -5.68
N LEU A 158 -8.11 20.15 -5.70
CA LEU A 158 -7.79 19.33 -4.52
C LEU A 158 -6.35 18.79 -4.48
N VAL A 159 -5.51 19.19 -5.44
CA VAL A 159 -4.13 18.69 -5.56
C VAL A 159 -3.12 19.78 -5.22
N ARG A 160 -1.87 19.40 -4.91
CA ARG A 160 -0.79 20.35 -4.62
C ARG A 160 -0.62 21.36 -5.76
N PRO A 161 -0.17 22.60 -5.50
CA PRO A 161 0.14 23.56 -6.56
C PRO A 161 1.08 22.96 -7.60
N TYR A 162 0.70 23.07 -8.88
CA TYR A 162 1.48 22.61 -10.02
C TYR A 162 1.37 23.65 -11.14
N ASP A 163 2.25 23.58 -12.13
CA ASP A 163 2.24 24.51 -13.25
C ASP A 163 1.18 24.12 -14.28
N THR A 164 0.27 25.05 -14.60
CA THR A 164 -0.84 24.82 -15.54
C THR A 164 -0.43 25.03 -17.00
N PHE A 165 0.83 25.39 -17.27
CA PHE A 165 1.34 25.73 -18.60
C PHE A 165 0.49 26.79 -19.32
N SER A 166 0.19 27.88 -18.60
CA SER A 166 -0.67 28.97 -19.09
C SER A 166 -0.13 29.65 -20.37
N ASN A 167 1.18 29.60 -20.60
CA ASN A 167 1.79 30.07 -21.84
C ASN A 167 1.66 29.03 -22.97
N LYS A 168 0.49 29.04 -23.63
CA LYS A 168 0.14 28.13 -24.74
C LYS A 168 1.14 28.17 -25.91
N GLU A 169 1.72 29.34 -26.23
CA GLU A 169 2.70 29.46 -27.32
C GLU A 169 4.02 28.75 -27.00
N LEU A 170 4.53 28.93 -25.78
CA LEU A 170 5.73 28.25 -25.31
C LEU A 170 5.55 26.74 -25.33
N LEU A 171 4.40 26.27 -24.84
CA LEU A 171 4.08 24.85 -24.81
C LEU A 171 4.00 24.26 -26.23
N ASN A 172 3.31 24.91 -27.16
CA ASN A 172 3.22 24.45 -28.55
C ASN A 172 4.58 24.41 -29.26
N LYS A 173 5.47 25.34 -28.92
CA LYS A 173 6.86 25.32 -29.41
C LYS A 173 7.66 24.16 -28.83
N GLN A 174 7.44 23.81 -27.56
CA GLN A 174 8.17 22.78 -26.84
C GLN A 174 7.65 21.35 -27.12
N LEU A 175 6.35 21.19 -27.36
CA LEU A 175 5.67 19.92 -27.59
C LEU A 175 5.25 19.77 -29.06
N LYS A 176 6.22 19.71 -29.96
CA LYS A 176 5.99 19.49 -31.39
C LYS A 176 6.06 18.00 -31.73
N LEU A 177 4.89 17.36 -31.87
CA LEU A 177 4.77 15.93 -32.16
C LEU A 177 4.76 15.66 -33.68
N THR A 178 5.38 14.57 -34.11
CA THR A 178 5.44 14.15 -35.52
C THR A 178 4.82 12.77 -35.75
N LYS A 179 4.29 12.52 -36.94
CA LYS A 179 3.76 11.18 -37.26
C LYS A 179 4.88 10.15 -37.31
N GLU A 180 6.07 10.57 -37.74
CA GLU A 180 7.23 9.72 -37.94
C GLU A 180 7.81 9.24 -36.60
N LYS A 181 7.82 10.08 -35.56
CA LYS A 181 8.36 9.71 -34.24
C LYS A 181 7.27 9.35 -33.26
N TYR A 182 6.44 10.30 -32.82
CA TYR A 182 5.33 10.01 -31.90
C TYR A 182 4.39 8.93 -32.46
N GLY A 183 4.08 8.98 -33.76
CA GLY A 183 3.19 8.00 -34.39
C GLY A 183 3.76 6.58 -34.47
N SER A 184 5.09 6.41 -34.43
CA SER A 184 5.77 5.12 -34.51
C SER A 184 5.67 4.26 -33.25
N VAL A 185 5.34 4.87 -32.10
CA VAL A 185 5.22 4.17 -30.82
C VAL A 185 3.83 3.53 -30.70
N ARG A 186 3.78 2.25 -30.32
CA ARG A 186 2.51 1.56 -30.00
C ARG A 186 1.84 2.26 -28.81
N ARG A 187 0.57 2.63 -28.96
CA ARG A 187 -0.21 3.36 -27.93
C ARG A 187 -1.39 2.53 -27.44
N VAL A 188 -1.56 2.47 -26.13
CA VAL A 188 -2.74 1.91 -25.46
C VAL A 188 -3.38 3.01 -24.62
N PHE A 189 -4.71 3.17 -24.72
CA PHE A 189 -5.47 4.11 -23.90
C PHE A 189 -6.42 3.36 -22.97
N ILE A 190 -6.43 3.74 -21.69
CA ILE A 190 -7.29 3.14 -20.67
C ILE A 190 -8.35 4.15 -20.26
N VAL A 191 -9.62 3.75 -20.37
CA VAL A 191 -10.82 4.51 -20.04
C VAL A 191 -11.35 4.09 -18.68
N CYS A 192 -11.63 5.07 -17.82
CA CYS A 192 -12.34 4.90 -16.54
C CYS A 192 -13.74 5.51 -16.67
N ASP A 193 -14.79 4.72 -16.51
CA ASP A 193 -16.19 5.08 -16.79
C ASP A 193 -16.88 5.89 -15.68
N GLN A 194 -16.32 5.92 -14.47
CA GLN A 194 -16.78 6.74 -13.34
C GLN A 194 -15.76 7.86 -13.01
N ASP A 195 -14.94 8.24 -13.99
CA ASP A 195 -14.00 9.36 -13.84
C ASP A 195 -14.75 10.70 -13.94
N HIS A 196 -14.97 11.34 -12.79
CA HIS A 196 -15.59 12.67 -12.70
C HIS A 196 -14.59 13.83 -12.90
N THR A 197 -13.29 13.55 -13.10
CA THR A 197 -12.26 14.57 -13.38
C THR A 197 -12.04 14.71 -14.87
N ILE A 198 -11.91 13.59 -15.59
CA ILE A 198 -11.91 13.54 -17.04
C ILE A 198 -13.08 12.66 -17.44
N GLU A 199 -14.23 13.29 -17.70
CA GLU A 199 -15.45 12.55 -18.03
C GLU A 199 -15.22 11.57 -19.19
N GLU A 200 -15.92 10.43 -19.15
CA GLU A 200 -15.82 9.40 -20.18
C GLU A 200 -16.06 9.96 -21.59
N SER A 201 -16.96 10.93 -21.72
CA SER A 201 -17.23 11.69 -22.96
C SER A 201 -15.96 12.34 -23.52
N LEU A 202 -15.20 13.05 -22.68
CA LEU A 202 -13.94 13.69 -23.02
C LEU A 202 -12.82 12.67 -23.29
N GLN A 203 -12.80 11.55 -22.57
CA GLN A 203 -11.87 10.45 -22.84
C GLN A 203 -12.12 9.84 -24.24
N ARG A 204 -13.39 9.59 -24.59
CA ARG A 204 -13.80 9.07 -25.91
C ARG A 204 -13.51 10.05 -27.03
N TRP A 205 -13.78 11.33 -26.82
CA TRP A 205 -13.45 12.38 -27.78
C TRP A 205 -11.94 12.40 -28.12
N LYS A 206 -11.07 12.23 -27.11
CA LYS A 206 -9.60 12.13 -27.32
C LYS A 206 -9.22 10.92 -28.16
N ILE A 207 -9.86 9.77 -27.91
CA ILE A 207 -9.64 8.53 -28.67
C ILE A 207 -10.05 8.73 -30.13
N GLU A 208 -11.17 9.40 -30.41
CA GLU A 208 -11.63 9.67 -31.78
C GLU A 208 -10.67 10.61 -32.53
N ARG A 209 -10.17 11.65 -31.86
CA ARG A 209 -9.27 12.66 -32.47
C ARG A 209 -7.81 12.18 -32.59
N ASN A 210 -7.39 11.24 -31.75
CA ASN A 210 -6.05 10.64 -31.77
C ASN A 210 -6.12 9.13 -31.50
N PRO A 211 -6.52 8.31 -32.50
CA PRO A 211 -6.72 6.88 -32.29
C PRO A 211 -5.45 6.17 -31.77
N PRO A 212 -5.54 5.49 -30.60
CA PRO A 212 -4.50 4.58 -30.14
C PRO A 212 -4.60 3.24 -30.88
N HIS A 213 -3.61 2.37 -30.71
CA HIS A 213 -3.64 1.03 -31.29
C HIS A 213 -4.60 0.10 -30.54
N GLN A 214 -4.87 0.41 -29.27
CA GLN A 214 -5.75 -0.36 -28.40
C GLN A 214 -6.42 0.58 -27.40
N VAL A 215 -7.70 0.35 -27.14
CA VAL A 215 -8.50 1.01 -26.10
C VAL A 215 -8.98 -0.05 -25.13
N MET A 216 -8.92 0.23 -23.84
CA MET A 216 -9.42 -0.64 -22.79
C MET A 216 -10.33 0.16 -21.87
N ILE A 217 -11.46 -0.41 -21.46
CA ILE A 217 -12.43 0.25 -20.58
C ILE A 217 -12.45 -0.52 -19.26
N ILE A 218 -12.40 0.21 -18.15
CA ILE A 218 -12.52 -0.34 -16.82
C ILE A 218 -13.79 0.21 -16.18
N ASN A 219 -14.76 -0.68 -15.97
CA ASN A 219 -16.04 -0.31 -15.40
C ASN A 219 -15.96 -0.10 -13.89
N GLY A 220 -16.74 0.85 -13.36
CA GLY A 220 -16.79 1.20 -11.94
C GLY A 220 -15.54 1.87 -11.39
N THR A 221 -14.74 2.55 -12.22
CA THR A 221 -13.47 3.16 -11.78
C THR A 221 -13.46 4.67 -11.83
N ASP A 222 -12.97 5.27 -10.75
CA ASP A 222 -12.74 6.72 -10.63
C ASP A 222 -11.39 7.13 -11.24
N HIS A 223 -11.10 8.43 -11.22
CA HIS A 223 -9.87 9.01 -11.80
C HIS A 223 -8.58 8.41 -11.21
N MET A 224 -8.60 7.95 -9.94
CA MET A 224 -7.40 7.60 -9.17
C MET A 224 -7.19 6.10 -9.00
N ASN A 225 -8.03 5.25 -9.58
CA ASN A 225 -7.97 3.80 -9.40
C ASN A 225 -6.85 3.13 -10.23
N LEU A 226 -5.59 3.47 -9.89
CA LEU A 226 -4.38 2.97 -10.54
C LEU A 226 -4.15 1.46 -10.33
N ILE A 227 -4.89 0.81 -9.42
CA ILE A 227 -4.70 -0.59 -9.01
C ILE A 227 -5.17 -1.55 -10.11
N ILE A 228 -6.33 -1.31 -10.73
CA ILE A 228 -6.90 -2.23 -11.74
C ILE A 228 -6.08 -2.20 -13.05
N ILE A 229 -5.34 -1.12 -13.27
CA ILE A 229 -4.47 -0.92 -14.43
C ILE A 229 -3.33 -1.95 -14.49
N VAL A 230 -2.93 -2.53 -13.36
CA VAL A 230 -1.85 -3.52 -13.30
C VAL A 230 -2.25 -4.87 -13.90
N VAL A 231 -3.48 -5.31 -13.67
CA VAL A 231 -4.04 -6.55 -14.25
C VAL A 231 -4.01 -6.46 -15.79
N ILE A 232 -4.16 -5.24 -16.30
CA ILE A 232 -4.14 -4.93 -17.74
C ILE A 232 -2.71 -4.75 -18.28
N MET A 233 -1.80 -4.11 -17.54
CA MET A 233 -0.38 -3.96 -17.97
C MET A 233 0.28 -5.31 -18.23
N SER A 234 -0.15 -6.34 -17.50
CA SER A 234 0.28 -7.73 -17.66
C SER A 234 -0.25 -8.39 -18.95
N THR A 235 -1.37 -7.92 -19.50
CA THR A 235 -1.99 -8.41 -20.76
C THR A 235 -1.62 -7.58 -22.00
N VAL A 236 -1.01 -6.41 -21.82
CA VAL A 236 -0.54 -5.53 -22.92
C VAL A 236 0.79 -6.01 -23.53
N LEU A 237 1.53 -6.89 -22.85
CA LEU A 237 2.67 -7.62 -23.42
C LEU A 237 2.16 -8.72 -24.36
N PRO A 238 2.87 -9.03 -25.47
CA PRO A 238 2.46 -10.11 -26.37
C PRO A 238 2.42 -11.44 -25.61
N SER A 239 1.22 -11.93 -25.32
CA SER A 239 0.98 -13.26 -24.79
C SER A 239 1.16 -14.28 -25.91
N ASN A 240 2.11 -15.20 -25.74
CA ASN A 240 1.90 -16.54 -26.26
C ASN A 240 0.83 -17.17 -25.38
N ASN A 241 -0.20 -17.71 -26.03
CA ASN A 241 -1.22 -18.54 -25.41
C ASN A 241 -0.55 -19.63 -24.57
N ASP A 242 -0.83 -19.64 -23.27
CA ASP A 242 -0.84 -20.86 -22.47
C ASP A 242 -1.75 -20.61 -21.26
N GLU A 243 -2.99 -21.08 -21.39
CA GLU A 243 -3.90 -21.30 -20.27
C GLU A 243 -3.33 -22.42 -19.41
N ASN A 244 -2.83 -22.08 -18.23
CA ASN A 244 -2.74 -23.00 -17.09
C ASN A 244 -2.63 -22.19 -15.80
N THR A 245 -3.72 -21.54 -15.42
CA THR A 245 -3.84 -20.87 -14.12
C THR A 245 -3.98 -21.95 -13.05
N LYS A 246 -2.91 -22.19 -12.30
CA LYS A 246 -2.91 -23.02 -11.10
C LYS A 246 -3.84 -22.34 -10.08
N ILE A 247 -4.98 -22.98 -9.77
CA ILE A 247 -5.91 -22.51 -8.73
C ILE A 247 -5.18 -22.63 -7.39
N ILE A 248 -4.67 -21.52 -6.87
CA ILE A 248 -4.29 -21.41 -5.46
C ILE A 248 -5.61 -21.34 -4.70
N SER A 249 -5.80 -22.18 -3.69
CA SER A 249 -6.99 -22.11 -2.84
C SER A 249 -7.12 -20.70 -2.26
N SER A 250 -8.21 -20.00 -2.58
CA SER A 250 -8.44 -18.64 -2.10
C SER A 250 -8.82 -18.66 -0.61
N SER A 251 -7.90 -18.21 0.25
CA SER A 251 -8.17 -17.92 1.66
C SER A 251 -8.68 -16.50 1.88
N HIS A 252 -9.38 -16.28 3.00
CA HIS A 252 -9.80 -14.95 3.47
C HIS A 252 -8.93 -14.49 4.64
N PHE A 253 -8.11 -13.47 4.43
CA PHE A 253 -7.28 -12.85 5.47
C PHE A 253 -8.01 -11.70 6.15
N VAL A 254 -7.91 -11.63 7.48
CA VAL A 254 -8.43 -10.54 8.29
C VAL A 254 -7.27 -9.91 9.04
N LEU A 255 -6.94 -8.68 8.70
CA LEU A 255 -5.76 -7.97 9.17
C LEU A 255 -6.14 -6.96 10.26
N VAL A 256 -5.51 -7.08 11.43
CA VAL A 256 -5.81 -6.32 12.64
C VAL A 256 -4.55 -5.57 13.08
N HIS A 257 -4.62 -4.25 13.09
CA HIS A 257 -3.48 -3.36 13.36
C HIS A 257 -3.10 -3.30 14.84
N GLY A 258 -1.90 -2.78 15.13
CA GLY A 258 -1.42 -2.50 16.47
C GLY A 258 -1.81 -1.13 17.02
N ALA A 259 -1.23 -0.81 18.19
CA ALA A 259 -1.48 0.43 18.93
C ALA A 259 -1.28 1.68 18.05
N GLY A 260 -2.20 2.64 18.16
CA GLY A 260 -2.17 3.94 17.47
C GLY A 260 -2.41 3.92 15.96
N HIS A 261 -2.34 2.75 15.33
CA HIS A 261 -2.54 2.56 13.89
C HIS A 261 -4.02 2.36 13.54
N GLY A 262 -4.29 2.06 12.27
CA GLY A 262 -5.60 1.69 11.74
C GLY A 262 -5.45 0.68 10.61
N ALA A 263 -6.56 0.26 10.02
CA ALA A 263 -6.63 -0.60 8.82
C ALA A 263 -5.68 -0.13 7.70
N TRP A 264 -5.45 1.19 7.62
CA TRP A 264 -4.55 1.81 6.65
C TRP A 264 -3.13 1.27 6.69
N CYS A 265 -2.59 0.80 7.83
CA CYS A 265 -1.19 0.33 7.91
C CYS A 265 -0.95 -0.93 7.07
N TRP A 266 -2.00 -1.71 6.84
CA TRP A 266 -1.95 -2.95 6.06
C TRP A 266 -1.98 -2.74 4.56
N TYR A 267 -2.00 -1.49 4.06
CA TYR A 267 -2.25 -1.23 2.65
C TYR A 267 -1.32 -2.02 1.71
N LYS A 268 -0.03 -2.20 2.02
CA LYS A 268 0.91 -2.96 1.17
C LYS A 268 0.56 -4.45 1.15
N VAL A 269 0.37 -5.02 2.33
CA VAL A 269 0.11 -6.46 2.53
C VAL A 269 -1.25 -6.84 1.95
N ALA A 270 -2.28 -6.03 2.25
CA ALA A 270 -3.63 -6.26 1.74
C ALA A 270 -3.66 -6.28 0.21
N ASN A 271 -2.99 -5.31 -0.44
CA ASN A 271 -2.89 -5.29 -1.89
C ASN A 271 -2.16 -6.52 -2.45
N LEU A 272 -1.07 -6.94 -1.81
CA LEU A 272 -0.30 -8.08 -2.28
C LEU A 272 -1.09 -9.40 -2.16
N LEU A 273 -1.78 -9.62 -1.04
CA LEU A 273 -2.65 -10.78 -0.84
C LEU A 273 -3.85 -10.78 -1.82
N GLN A 274 -4.47 -9.62 -2.05
CA GLN A 274 -5.54 -9.49 -3.05
C GLN A 274 -5.03 -9.82 -4.46
N SER A 275 -3.81 -9.38 -4.79
CA SER A 275 -3.22 -9.64 -6.11
C SER A 275 -2.92 -11.12 -6.38
N THR A 276 -2.78 -11.94 -5.33
CA THR A 276 -2.61 -13.40 -5.45
C THR A 276 -3.94 -14.17 -5.41
N GLY A 277 -5.07 -13.47 -5.46
CA GLY A 277 -6.41 -14.08 -5.50
C GLY A 277 -7.03 -14.39 -4.13
N HIS A 278 -6.44 -13.88 -3.04
CA HIS A 278 -7.02 -14.00 -1.71
C HIS A 278 -8.02 -12.88 -1.41
N LYS A 279 -9.04 -13.20 -0.62
CA LYS A 279 -9.92 -12.18 -0.04
C LYS A 279 -9.23 -11.55 1.17
N VAL A 280 -9.34 -10.23 1.32
CA VAL A 280 -8.70 -9.52 2.44
C VAL A 280 -9.68 -8.53 3.05
N THR A 281 -9.80 -8.55 4.38
CA THR A 281 -10.50 -7.56 5.18
C THR A 281 -9.50 -6.92 6.14
N THR A 282 -9.41 -5.59 6.13
CA THR A 282 -8.64 -4.81 7.10
C THR A 282 -9.60 -4.15 8.08
N ILE A 283 -9.41 -4.34 9.38
CA ILE A 283 -10.33 -3.83 10.41
C ILE A 283 -9.75 -2.57 11.06
N ASP A 284 -10.54 -1.50 11.15
CA ASP A 284 -10.30 -0.39 12.08
C ASP A 284 -10.91 -0.76 13.44
N LEU A 285 -10.06 -0.95 14.45
CA LEU A 285 -10.51 -1.14 15.83
C LEU A 285 -11.15 0.15 16.38
N THR A 286 -11.84 0.07 17.51
CA THR A 286 -12.50 1.24 18.08
C THR A 286 -11.47 2.35 18.36
N ALA A 287 -11.85 3.59 18.05
CA ALA A 287 -10.98 4.77 18.14
C ALA A 287 -9.70 4.74 17.29
N SER A 288 -9.62 3.83 16.31
CA SER A 288 -8.48 3.66 15.41
C SER A 288 -8.84 4.02 13.96
N GLY A 289 -7.86 4.40 13.15
CA GLY A 289 -8.07 4.81 11.75
C GLY A 289 -9.25 5.78 11.57
N ILE A 290 -10.23 5.43 10.74
CA ILE A 290 -11.41 6.27 10.48
C ILE A 290 -12.61 5.98 11.42
N ASN A 291 -12.44 5.13 12.43
CA ASN A 291 -13.49 4.83 13.41
C ASN A 291 -13.93 6.12 14.14
N PRO A 292 -15.24 6.43 14.24
CA PRO A 292 -15.69 7.73 14.75
C PRO A 292 -15.55 7.89 16.28
N ILE A 293 -15.32 6.81 17.01
CA ILE A 293 -15.20 6.82 18.48
C ILE A 293 -13.87 7.48 18.88
N GLN A 294 -13.87 8.21 19.99
CA GLN A 294 -12.64 8.79 20.56
C GLN A 294 -12.04 7.85 21.60
N VAL A 295 -10.72 7.88 21.77
CA VAL A 295 -10.02 6.97 22.70
C VAL A 295 -10.55 7.08 24.13
N THR A 296 -10.97 8.27 24.56
CA THR A 296 -11.54 8.51 25.90
C THR A 296 -12.88 7.85 26.12
N GLN A 297 -13.52 7.31 25.07
CA GLN A 297 -14.78 6.57 25.14
C GLN A 297 -14.56 5.05 25.19
N VAL A 298 -13.33 4.57 24.96
CA VAL A 298 -12.96 3.14 25.07
C VAL A 298 -12.90 2.70 26.54
N ASN A 299 -12.63 3.64 27.46
CA ASN A 299 -12.67 3.45 28.92
C ASN A 299 -11.82 2.26 29.41
N GLY A 300 -10.66 1.98 28.78
CA GLY A 300 -9.79 0.87 29.17
C GLY A 300 -10.38 -0.52 28.92
N SER A 301 -11.47 -0.66 28.17
CA SER A 301 -12.12 -1.93 27.86
C SER A 301 -11.56 -2.52 26.57
N LEU A 302 -10.82 -3.62 26.66
CA LEU A 302 -10.28 -4.33 25.50
C LEU A 302 -11.40 -4.90 24.62
N LEU A 303 -12.51 -5.34 25.21
CA LEU A 303 -13.68 -5.78 24.46
C LEU A 303 -14.28 -4.64 23.62
N ASP A 304 -14.40 -3.43 24.17
CA ASP A 304 -14.90 -2.28 23.42
C ASP A 304 -13.90 -1.86 22.34
N TYR A 305 -12.60 -1.96 22.61
CA TYR A 305 -11.56 -1.75 21.60
C TYR A 305 -11.65 -2.75 20.44
N ALA A 306 -11.79 -4.04 20.76
CA ALA A 306 -11.87 -5.14 19.81
C ALA A 306 -13.25 -5.28 19.13
N LYS A 307 -14.26 -4.52 19.56
CA LYS A 307 -15.65 -4.67 19.11
C LYS A 307 -15.82 -4.76 17.58
N PRO A 308 -15.16 -3.92 16.75
CA PRO A 308 -15.30 -4.03 15.29
C PRO A 308 -14.85 -5.38 14.73
N LEU A 309 -13.78 -5.97 15.29
CA LEU A 309 -13.35 -7.31 14.93
C LEU A 309 -14.37 -8.36 15.39
N MET A 310 -14.88 -8.23 16.62
CA MET A 310 -15.86 -9.18 17.17
C MET A 310 -17.18 -9.17 16.38
N ASP A 311 -17.67 -7.99 16.01
CA ASP A 311 -18.86 -7.82 15.17
C ASP A 311 -18.64 -8.44 13.78
N PHE A 312 -17.46 -8.23 13.19
CA PHE A 312 -17.09 -8.84 11.92
C PHE A 312 -17.09 -10.38 12.01
N MET A 313 -16.42 -10.95 13.01
CA MET A 313 -16.37 -12.40 13.23
C MET A 313 -17.75 -13.01 13.50
N ALA A 314 -18.61 -12.28 14.22
CA ALA A 314 -20.01 -12.69 14.44
C ALA A 314 -20.82 -12.70 13.13
N SER A 315 -20.54 -11.76 12.21
CA SER A 315 -21.22 -11.64 10.91
C SER A 315 -20.85 -12.72 9.88
N LEU A 316 -19.71 -13.40 10.07
CA LEU A 316 -19.30 -14.51 9.19
C LEU A 316 -20.33 -15.66 9.27
N PRO A 317 -20.67 -16.31 8.14
CA PRO A 317 -21.64 -17.40 8.12
C PRO A 317 -21.20 -18.57 9.02
N SER A 318 -22.16 -19.28 9.60
CA SER A 318 -21.91 -20.41 10.52
C SER A 318 -22.30 -21.79 9.94
N SER A 319 -22.50 -21.90 8.63
CA SER A 319 -22.87 -23.17 7.98
C SER A 319 -21.66 -24.11 7.85
N GLU A 320 -21.87 -25.41 7.62
CA GLU A 320 -20.79 -26.39 7.39
C GLU A 320 -19.94 -26.11 6.13
N ALA A 321 -20.37 -25.16 5.29
CA ALA A 321 -19.62 -24.62 4.15
C ALA A 321 -19.05 -23.21 4.44
N ALA A 322 -18.99 -22.81 5.72
CA ALA A 322 -18.58 -21.48 6.13
C ALA A 322 -17.09 -21.22 5.82
N GLU A 323 -16.84 -20.01 5.36
CA GLU A 323 -15.52 -19.48 5.09
C GLU A 323 -14.75 -19.31 6.41
N GLU A 324 -13.77 -20.18 6.66
CA GLU A 324 -12.78 -19.95 7.71
C GLU A 324 -11.85 -18.80 7.29
N VAL A 325 -11.49 -17.95 8.25
CA VAL A 325 -10.56 -16.85 8.01
C VAL A 325 -9.17 -17.15 8.55
N VAL A 326 -8.17 -16.46 8.00
CA VAL A 326 -6.84 -16.35 8.58
C VAL A 326 -6.77 -15.01 9.30
N LEU A 327 -6.68 -15.04 10.64
CA LEU A 327 -6.51 -13.81 11.43
C LEU A 327 -5.03 -13.42 11.46
N VAL A 328 -4.74 -12.14 11.27
CA VAL A 328 -3.39 -11.58 11.39
C VAL A 328 -3.42 -10.40 12.34
N GLY A 329 -2.82 -10.54 13.51
CA GLY A 329 -2.76 -9.50 14.53
C GLY A 329 -1.36 -8.91 14.64
N HIS A 330 -1.26 -7.59 14.53
CA HIS A 330 -0.01 -6.86 14.72
C HIS A 330 0.08 -6.20 16.09
N SER A 331 1.16 -6.46 16.84
CA SER A 331 1.45 -5.83 18.11
C SER A 331 0.25 -5.94 19.07
N LEU A 332 -0.27 -4.81 19.58
CA LEU A 332 -1.49 -4.79 20.41
C LEU A 332 -2.70 -5.50 19.78
N GLY A 333 -2.78 -5.56 18.44
CA GLY A 333 -3.80 -6.32 17.72
C GLY A 333 -3.79 -7.82 18.01
N GLY A 334 -2.66 -8.36 18.51
CA GLY A 334 -2.54 -9.71 19.07
C GLY A 334 -3.56 -10.00 20.18
N LEU A 335 -3.83 -9.02 21.05
CA LEU A 335 -4.85 -9.14 22.10
C LEU A 335 -6.26 -9.24 21.52
N SER A 336 -6.55 -8.43 20.49
CA SER A 336 -7.85 -8.44 19.82
C SER A 336 -8.11 -9.75 19.08
N ILE A 337 -7.11 -10.30 18.37
CA ILE A 337 -7.28 -11.60 17.71
C ILE A 337 -7.36 -12.75 18.72
N SER A 338 -6.70 -12.65 19.88
CA SER A 338 -6.83 -13.63 20.96
C SER A 338 -8.26 -13.71 21.50
N LEU A 339 -8.95 -12.56 21.66
CA LEU A 339 -10.38 -12.52 22.00
C LEU A 339 -11.25 -13.18 20.92
N ALA A 340 -10.93 -12.94 19.66
CA ALA A 340 -11.63 -13.55 18.53
C ALA A 340 -11.41 -15.07 18.49
N MET A 341 -10.21 -15.55 18.81
CA MET A 341 -9.88 -16.98 18.91
C MET A 341 -10.60 -17.67 20.06
N GLU A 342 -10.73 -17.00 21.21
CA GLU A 342 -11.51 -17.53 22.33
C GLU A 342 -13.02 -17.57 22.02
N SER A 343 -13.54 -16.59 21.28
CA SER A 343 -14.97 -16.45 21.03
C SER A 343 -15.45 -17.23 19.80
N PHE A 344 -14.62 -17.35 18.76
CA PHE A 344 -14.96 -17.91 17.45
C PHE A 344 -13.91 -18.90 16.92
N PRO A 345 -13.42 -19.87 17.72
CA PRO A 345 -12.31 -20.75 17.33
C PRO A 345 -12.62 -21.54 16.04
N HIS A 346 -13.87 -21.96 15.85
CA HIS A 346 -14.33 -22.74 14.68
C HIS A 346 -14.48 -21.92 13.39
N LYS A 347 -14.24 -20.60 13.42
CA LYS A 347 -14.26 -19.74 12.22
C LYS A 347 -12.85 -19.37 11.76
N ILE A 348 -11.81 -19.87 12.42
CA ILE A 348 -10.42 -19.42 12.24
C ILE A 348 -9.56 -20.62 11.84
N SER A 349 -9.07 -20.62 10.61
CA SER A 349 -8.19 -21.65 10.07
C SER A 349 -6.76 -21.56 10.63
N ALA A 350 -6.29 -20.33 10.84
CA ALA A 350 -5.01 -20.02 11.46
C ALA A 350 -5.01 -18.59 12.02
N ALA A 351 -4.25 -18.37 13.08
CA ALA A 351 -3.92 -17.06 13.62
C ALA A 351 -2.42 -16.79 13.45
N ILE A 352 -2.09 -15.68 12.81
CA ILE A 352 -0.73 -15.18 12.66
C ILE A 352 -0.57 -14.00 13.61
N GLU A 353 0.33 -14.16 14.57
CA GLU A 353 0.60 -13.18 15.61
C GLU A 353 1.96 -12.53 15.34
N TYR A 354 1.93 -11.21 15.24
CA TYR A 354 3.10 -10.36 15.42
C TYR A 354 3.07 -9.90 16.88
N HIS A 355 3.86 -10.57 17.73
CA HIS A 355 4.00 -10.25 19.15
C HIS A 355 2.73 -10.54 19.99
N ASP A 356 2.65 -11.75 20.54
CA ASP A 356 1.64 -12.16 21.51
C ASP A 356 1.84 -11.50 22.89
N LEU A 357 1.13 -10.39 23.12
CA LEU A 357 1.16 -9.67 24.39
C LEU A 357 0.50 -10.44 25.56
N TYR A 358 -0.14 -11.60 25.36
CA TYR A 358 -0.81 -12.30 26.46
C TYR A 358 0.18 -12.89 27.47
N ALA A 359 1.23 -13.54 26.97
CA ALA A 359 2.32 -14.06 27.80
C ALA A 359 3.08 -12.93 28.51
N ILE A 360 3.14 -11.76 27.87
CA ILE A 360 3.66 -10.53 28.45
C ILE A 360 2.78 -10.13 29.63
N LEU A 361 1.51 -9.80 29.42
CA LEU A 361 0.69 -9.07 30.37
C LEU A 361 0.67 -9.65 31.81
N MET A 362 0.59 -10.97 31.96
CA MET A 362 0.45 -11.62 33.28
C MET A 362 1.75 -11.61 34.12
N GLU A 363 2.93 -11.69 33.50
CA GLU A 363 4.23 -11.52 34.18
C GLU A 363 4.75 -10.06 34.09
N TRP A 364 4.29 -9.30 33.09
CA TRP A 364 4.73 -7.94 32.77
C TRP A 364 4.15 -6.88 33.68
N VAL A 365 2.89 -6.99 34.07
CA VAL A 365 2.32 -6.18 35.16
C VAL A 365 3.18 -6.27 36.44
N SER A 366 3.61 -7.50 36.77
CA SER A 366 4.47 -7.75 37.93
C SER A 366 5.92 -7.29 37.72
N PHE A 367 6.42 -7.32 36.47
CA PHE A 367 7.80 -7.01 36.10
C PHE A 367 8.04 -5.52 35.77
N GLU A 368 7.07 -4.82 35.21
CA GLU A 368 7.16 -3.42 34.76
C GLU A 368 7.18 -2.46 35.97
N ILE A 369 6.43 -2.77 37.03
CA ILE A 369 6.47 -2.05 38.32
C ILE A 369 7.86 -2.18 38.99
N GLN A 370 8.59 -3.27 38.75
CA GLN A 370 9.94 -3.46 39.30
C GLN A 370 11.07 -3.02 38.35
N ASN A 371 10.83 -2.87 37.04
CA ASN A 371 11.89 -2.71 36.04
C ASN A 371 11.55 -1.75 34.88
N THR A 372 11.29 -0.49 35.22
CA THR A 372 11.16 0.70 34.34
C THR A 372 12.38 1.00 33.43
N ARG A 373 13.23 0.02 33.11
CA ARG A 373 14.47 0.18 32.32
C ARG A 373 14.45 -0.47 30.93
N ARG A 374 13.42 -1.25 30.55
CA ARG A 374 13.44 -2.03 29.28
C ARG A 374 12.59 -1.50 28.11
N PHE A 375 11.59 -0.65 28.32
CA PHE A 375 10.75 -0.09 27.23
C PHE A 375 11.33 1.16 26.56
N GLY A 376 12.57 1.54 26.91
CA GLY A 376 13.16 2.79 26.44
C GLY A 376 12.43 4.03 26.98
N SER A 377 12.99 5.20 26.70
CA SER A 377 12.33 6.47 26.97
C SER A 377 11.03 6.55 26.16
N PRO A 378 9.91 7.07 26.71
CA PRO A 378 8.73 7.41 25.90
C PRO A 378 9.01 8.51 24.86
N MET A 379 10.23 9.06 24.86
CA MET A 379 10.75 10.09 23.96
C MET A 379 9.79 11.28 23.91
N ASP A 380 9.23 11.56 22.75
CA ASP A 380 8.34 12.68 22.48
C ASP A 380 6.87 12.27 22.37
N SER A 381 6.52 11.10 22.92
CA SER A 381 5.13 10.65 22.99
C SER A 381 4.31 11.51 23.95
N THR A 382 3.05 11.74 23.58
CA THR A 382 2.11 12.55 24.37
C THR A 382 1.19 11.63 25.16
N PHE A 383 1.08 11.90 26.46
CA PHE A 383 0.19 11.19 27.37
C PHE A 383 -1.10 11.96 27.59
N ILE A 384 -2.22 11.24 27.56
CA ILE A 384 -3.56 11.79 27.77
C ILE A 384 -4.09 11.28 29.11
N TYR A 385 -4.54 12.21 29.93
CA TYR A 385 -5.06 11.96 31.28
C TYR A 385 -6.59 12.05 31.30
N GLY A 386 -7.25 11.05 30.73
CA GLY A 386 -8.71 11.04 30.57
C GLY A 386 -9.48 11.09 31.89
N GLN A 387 -8.89 10.61 32.99
CA GLN A 387 -9.44 10.68 34.34
C GLN A 387 -8.90 11.86 35.16
N GLY A 388 -8.25 12.83 34.51
CA GLY A 388 -7.66 14.00 35.15
C GLY A 388 -6.17 13.83 35.52
N PRO A 389 -5.45 14.94 35.77
CA PRO A 389 -3.99 14.99 35.83
C PRO A 389 -3.36 14.29 37.05
N ASN A 390 -4.16 13.96 38.07
CA ASN A 390 -3.70 13.25 39.26
C ASN A 390 -3.83 11.73 39.15
N ASN A 391 -4.41 11.24 38.06
CA ASN A 391 -4.53 9.81 37.77
C ASN A 391 -3.47 9.39 36.75
N PRO A 392 -3.17 8.08 36.61
CA PRO A 392 -2.31 7.60 35.54
C PRO A 392 -2.85 8.01 34.16
N PRO A 393 -1.97 8.15 33.14
CA PRO A 393 -2.42 8.39 31.78
C PRO A 393 -3.31 7.23 31.31
N THR A 394 -4.37 7.59 30.59
CA THR A 394 -5.34 6.65 30.03
C THR A 394 -5.02 6.30 28.59
N ALA A 395 -4.36 7.19 27.86
CA ALA A 395 -4.02 6.99 26.45
C ALA A 395 -2.69 7.63 26.08
N VAL A 396 -2.09 7.13 25.00
CA VAL A 396 -0.82 7.60 24.45
C VAL A 396 -0.95 7.87 22.97
N LEU A 397 -0.37 8.99 22.53
CA LEU A 397 -0.07 9.26 21.13
C LEU A 397 1.43 9.14 20.93
N PHE A 398 1.85 8.26 20.03
CA PHE A 398 3.27 8.08 19.73
C PHE A 398 3.88 9.34 19.12
N GLY A 399 5.06 9.71 19.63
CA GLY A 399 5.79 10.89 19.19
C GLY A 399 6.54 10.67 17.88
N PRO A 400 6.78 11.73 17.08
CA PRO A 400 7.50 11.61 15.81
C PRO A 400 8.90 11.01 15.89
N ASN A 401 9.69 11.38 16.90
CA ASN A 401 11.04 10.87 17.08
C ASN A 401 11.03 9.41 17.55
N LEU A 402 10.07 9.03 18.40
CA LEU A 402 9.86 7.62 18.75
C LEU A 402 9.56 6.79 17.49
N LEU A 403 8.61 7.22 16.67
CA LEU A 403 8.21 6.50 15.46
C LEU A 403 9.39 6.35 14.50
N ALA A 404 10.12 7.45 14.23
CA ALA A 404 11.24 7.44 13.30
C ALA A 404 12.41 6.55 13.77
N SER A 405 12.65 6.49 15.08
CA SER A 405 13.82 5.79 15.64
C SER A 405 13.56 4.36 16.08
N LYS A 406 12.28 3.97 16.30
CA LYS A 406 11.93 2.67 16.89
C LYS A 406 10.91 1.86 16.10
N PHE A 407 9.96 2.51 15.43
CA PHE A 407 8.89 1.82 14.67
C PHE A 407 9.23 1.68 13.19
N TYR A 408 9.69 2.79 12.58
CA TYR A 408 9.87 2.98 11.14
C TYR A 408 11.35 3.15 10.75
N GLN A 409 12.30 2.75 11.59
CA GLN A 409 13.73 2.98 11.40
C GLN A 409 14.32 2.25 10.19
N LEU A 410 13.66 1.19 9.70
CA LEU A 410 14.03 0.48 8.47
C LEU A 410 13.00 0.66 7.35
N SER A 411 11.94 1.42 7.61
CA SER A 411 10.86 1.70 6.69
C SER A 411 11.17 2.88 5.75
N PRO A 412 10.60 2.91 4.54
CA PRO A 412 10.63 4.09 3.67
C PRO A 412 10.12 5.35 4.39
N PRO A 413 10.74 6.53 4.16
CA PRO A 413 10.36 7.77 4.83
C PRO A 413 8.91 8.18 4.52
N GLU A 414 8.35 7.76 3.38
CA GLU A 414 6.95 8.00 3.03
C GLU A 414 5.98 7.29 3.98
N ASP A 415 6.34 6.10 4.49
CA ASP A 415 5.50 5.36 5.44
C ASP A 415 5.51 6.03 6.81
N LEU A 416 6.65 6.58 7.24
CA LEU A 416 6.72 7.40 8.45
C LEU A 416 5.85 8.64 8.30
N VAL A 417 5.92 9.35 7.17
CA VAL A 417 5.07 10.53 6.92
C VAL A 417 3.58 10.14 6.94
N LEU A 418 3.22 9.03 6.30
CA LEU A 418 1.86 8.51 6.34
C LEU A 418 1.41 8.25 7.78
N ALA A 419 2.23 7.56 8.58
CA ALA A 419 1.94 7.29 9.98
C ALA A 419 1.75 8.58 10.79
N LEU A 420 2.65 9.55 10.65
CA LEU A 420 2.55 10.85 11.33
C LEU A 420 1.26 11.62 11.00
N THR A 421 0.63 11.33 9.86
CA THR A 421 -0.63 11.98 9.45
C THR A 421 -1.88 11.22 9.88
N LEU A 422 -1.77 9.92 10.20
CA LEU A 422 -2.92 9.04 10.42
C LEU A 422 -2.97 8.42 11.81
N LEU A 423 -1.87 8.46 12.56
CA LEU A 423 -1.83 7.93 13.92
C LEU A 423 -2.83 8.64 14.82
N ARG A 424 -3.44 7.85 15.69
CA ARG A 424 -4.38 8.32 16.71
C ARG A 424 -3.91 7.88 18.08
N PRO A 425 -4.33 8.58 19.15
CA PRO A 425 -4.05 8.10 20.50
C PRO A 425 -4.75 6.76 20.74
N TYR A 426 -4.09 5.85 21.45
CA TYR A 426 -4.64 4.55 21.84
C TYR A 426 -4.69 4.41 23.36
N ASP A 427 -5.63 3.60 23.86
CA ASP A 427 -5.78 3.33 25.29
C ASP A 427 -4.66 2.38 25.76
N GLN A 428 -4.07 2.66 26.93
CA GLN A 428 -3.00 1.82 27.47
C GLN A 428 -3.52 0.56 28.16
N PHE A 429 -4.84 0.43 28.34
CA PHE A 429 -5.48 -0.66 29.08
C PHE A 429 -4.87 -0.86 30.48
N SER A 430 -4.64 0.24 31.18
CA SER A 430 -3.94 0.28 32.47
C SER A 430 -4.74 -0.32 33.64
N ASN A 431 -6.00 -0.69 33.43
CA ASN A 431 -6.79 -1.42 34.41
C ASN A 431 -6.57 -2.93 34.26
N GLU A 432 -5.61 -3.44 35.03
CA GLU A 432 -5.17 -4.84 35.00
C GLU A 432 -6.27 -5.84 35.38
N GLU A 433 -7.12 -5.49 36.36
CA GLU A 433 -8.22 -6.34 36.81
C GLU A 433 -9.24 -6.53 35.68
N LEU A 434 -9.64 -5.42 35.05
CA LEU A 434 -10.57 -5.45 33.92
C LEU A 434 -9.98 -6.21 32.73
N LEU A 435 -8.71 -5.95 32.40
CA LEU A 435 -8.04 -6.59 31.29
C LEU A 435 -7.90 -8.10 31.53
N SER A 436 -7.54 -8.52 32.74
CA SER A 436 -7.48 -9.93 33.15
C SER A 436 -8.85 -10.59 33.17
N GLU A 437 -9.90 -9.86 33.51
CA GLU A 437 -11.27 -10.37 33.49
C GLU A 437 -11.73 -10.65 32.06
N GLN A 438 -11.46 -9.72 31.15
CA GLN A 438 -11.88 -9.79 29.74
C GLN A 438 -11.06 -10.79 28.93
N LEU A 439 -9.79 -10.98 29.24
CA LEU A 439 -8.87 -11.81 28.46
C LEU A 439 -8.62 -13.20 29.12
N LYS A 440 -9.71 -13.93 29.33
CA LYS A 440 -9.67 -15.32 29.85
C LYS A 440 -9.57 -16.32 28.70
N LEU A 441 -8.35 -16.67 28.33
CA LEU A 441 -8.07 -17.60 27.24
C LEU A 441 -8.06 -19.05 27.75
N THR A 442 -8.70 -19.96 27.04
CA THR A 442 -8.80 -21.38 27.40
C THR A 442 -8.01 -22.26 26.45
N LYS A 443 -7.54 -23.42 26.93
CA LYS A 443 -6.86 -24.40 26.06
C LYS A 443 -7.83 -24.99 25.03
N GLU A 444 -9.10 -25.12 25.43
CA GLU A 444 -10.16 -25.73 24.65
C GLU A 444 -10.60 -24.85 23.46
N LYS A 445 -10.54 -23.52 23.60
CA LYS A 445 -10.93 -22.58 22.54
C LYS A 445 -9.72 -21.87 21.93
N TYR A 446 -9.14 -20.89 22.61
CA TYR A 446 -7.93 -20.19 22.13
C TYR A 446 -6.80 -21.18 21.79
N GLY A 447 -6.57 -22.18 22.64
CA GLY A 447 -5.54 -23.20 22.43
C GLY A 447 -5.78 -24.15 21.24
N SER A 448 -7.03 -24.25 20.76
CA SER A 448 -7.40 -25.09 19.63
C SER A 448 -7.05 -24.49 18.27
N VAL A 449 -6.87 -23.17 18.20
CA VAL A 449 -6.56 -22.46 16.95
C VAL A 449 -5.06 -22.64 16.63
N ARG A 450 -4.74 -22.99 15.38
CA ARG A 450 -3.36 -23.07 14.91
C ARG A 450 -2.74 -21.66 14.92
N ARG A 451 -1.65 -21.51 15.67
CA ARG A 451 -0.92 -20.24 15.85
C ARG A 451 0.43 -20.24 15.15
N VAL A 452 0.72 -19.17 14.41
CA VAL A 452 2.03 -18.89 13.81
C VAL A 452 2.53 -17.57 14.37
N PHE A 453 3.73 -17.55 14.93
CA PHE A 453 4.36 -16.33 15.42
C PHE A 453 5.43 -15.85 14.44
N ILE A 454 5.43 -14.56 14.09
CA ILE A 454 6.45 -13.97 13.23
C ILE A 454 7.37 -13.08 14.07
N VAL A 455 8.66 -13.39 14.02
CA VAL A 455 9.73 -12.65 14.69
C VAL A 455 10.34 -11.63 13.75
N CYS A 456 10.45 -10.38 14.21
CA CYS A 456 11.18 -9.30 13.53
C CYS A 456 12.49 -9.04 14.28
N ASP A 457 13.63 -9.36 13.66
CA ASP A 457 14.96 -9.36 14.28
C ASP A 457 15.56 -7.95 14.51
N GLN A 458 14.97 -6.91 13.93
CA GLN A 458 15.40 -5.51 14.09
C GLN A 458 14.27 -4.63 14.67
N ASP A 459 13.31 -5.25 15.35
CA ASP A 459 12.29 -4.54 16.11
C ASP A 459 12.92 -3.88 17.35
N TYR A 460 12.80 -2.56 17.46
CA TYR A 460 13.30 -1.79 18.60
C TYR A 460 12.20 -1.34 19.56
N VAL A 461 10.94 -1.68 19.28
CA VAL A 461 9.79 -1.50 20.17
C VAL A 461 9.63 -2.75 21.04
N ILE A 462 9.59 -3.92 20.39
CA ILE A 462 9.51 -5.23 21.02
C ILE A 462 10.76 -6.00 20.60
N GLU A 463 11.85 -5.79 21.33
CA GLU A 463 13.14 -6.39 20.98
C GLU A 463 13.04 -7.92 20.79
N GLU A 464 13.83 -8.47 19.87
CA GLU A 464 13.82 -9.90 19.53
C GLU A 464 13.91 -10.81 20.78
N SER A 465 14.68 -10.40 21.79
CA SER A 465 14.79 -11.14 23.06
C SER A 465 13.45 -11.27 23.78
N MET A 466 12.63 -10.23 23.75
CA MET A 466 11.26 -10.22 24.30
C MET A 466 10.34 -11.12 23.47
N GLN A 467 10.45 -11.07 22.14
CA GLN A 467 9.68 -11.94 21.25
C GLN A 467 9.97 -13.42 21.48
N ARG A 468 11.24 -13.77 21.63
CA ARG A 468 11.67 -15.15 21.95
C ARG A 468 11.17 -15.61 23.31
N TRP A 469 11.16 -14.72 24.29
CA TRP A 469 10.61 -15.00 25.61
C TRP A 469 9.09 -15.25 25.55
N MET A 470 8.33 -14.50 24.74
CA MET A 470 6.89 -14.77 24.52
C MET A 470 6.66 -16.16 23.95
N ILE A 471 7.43 -16.53 22.92
CA ILE A 471 7.39 -17.85 22.28
C ILE A 471 7.68 -18.97 23.30
N GLU A 472 8.63 -18.76 24.21
CA GLU A 472 8.95 -19.75 25.25
C GLU A 472 7.79 -19.93 26.24
N LYS A 473 7.12 -18.83 26.62
CA LYS A 473 6.05 -18.82 27.62
C LYS A 473 4.69 -19.28 27.09
N ASN A 474 4.38 -18.98 25.82
CA ASN A 474 3.18 -19.44 25.13
C ASN A 474 3.55 -20.00 23.74
N PRO A 475 4.05 -21.24 23.66
CA PRO A 475 4.52 -21.81 22.40
C PRO A 475 3.44 -21.79 21.29
N PRO A 476 3.72 -21.17 20.13
CA PRO A 476 2.89 -21.29 18.95
C PRO A 476 3.16 -22.64 18.25
N HIS A 477 2.36 -22.96 17.24
CA HIS A 477 2.60 -24.16 16.43
C HIS A 477 3.80 -23.98 15.51
N GLU A 478 4.01 -22.76 15.01
CA GLU A 478 5.12 -22.40 14.13
C GLU A 478 5.69 -21.04 14.52
N VAL A 479 7.00 -20.90 14.30
CA VAL A 479 7.73 -19.64 14.47
C VAL A 479 8.45 -19.34 13.16
N MET A 480 8.24 -18.13 12.65
CA MET A 480 8.93 -17.61 11.48
C MET A 480 9.80 -16.43 11.88
N VAL A 481 10.89 -16.19 11.16
CA VAL A 481 11.74 -15.02 11.38
C VAL A 481 11.86 -14.25 10.08
N ILE A 482 11.64 -12.95 10.14
CA ILE A 482 11.87 -12.03 9.03
C ILE A 482 13.06 -11.17 9.40
N ASN A 483 14.15 -11.41 8.66
CA ASN A 483 15.40 -10.72 8.91
C ASN A 483 15.37 -9.29 8.35
N GLN A 484 16.06 -8.39 9.05
CA GLN A 484 16.16 -6.97 8.78
C GLN A 484 14.79 -6.26 8.70
N THR A 485 13.87 -6.61 9.59
CA THR A 485 12.54 -5.98 9.66
C THR A 485 12.41 -5.24 10.98
N ASP A 486 12.00 -3.97 10.89
CA ASP A 486 11.62 -3.14 12.03
C ASP A 486 10.25 -3.58 12.58
N HIS A 487 9.58 -2.72 13.34
CA HIS A 487 8.29 -3.08 13.94
C HIS A 487 7.15 -3.14 12.91
N MET A 488 7.28 -2.45 11.77
CA MET A 488 6.24 -2.25 10.75
C MET A 488 6.51 -3.01 9.45
#